data_AF-A1ZCZ1-F1
#
_entry.id   AF-A1ZCZ1-F1
#
_cell.length_a   1.000
_cell.length_b   1.000
_cell.length_c   1.000
_cell.angle_alpha   90.00
_cell.angle_beta   90.00
_cell.angle_gamma   90.00
#
_symmetry.space_group_name_H-M   'P 1'
#
loop_
_entity.id
_entity.type
_entity.pdbx_description
1 polymer ?
#
loop_
_entity_poly.entity_id
_entity_poly.type
_entity_poly.pdbx_seq_one_letter_code
_entity_poly.pdbx_strand_id
1 'polypeptide(L)'
;MSGSVDFWKFLAGLGIFLIGLFFLEEALKNLAGSSFKKLLRKHTQNPLKAIITGTLVTAVLQSSSVVTLIVLAFVGAGVMSLRNALGVIIGSNLGTTFTGWIVATLGFKVDIEGFAMPFIAIGGLSLIFFKDNKKLSEFGRFFLGFGLLFLGLNFMKASIEQFASGFDLSPYIAYGPYALFLVGFVLTAIIQSSSAAMVITLSALNAGMMPLEAAAAMVIGNDLGTTITILLGGLSGTAAKKQVAMSHFLFNLMTDLTALILLYPLLHLVTKIAGNDNKLMTLVLFHSAFNLLGILLTFPFLGFFARFLENKFKHNDHMVASHINKVTSQVPEVAIAALKSEITHLIELVFVLHLKVLNLKTGLFDFGQGIVGAEGKQAFGEKDYPAVYESLKQLESEIVPFYLKVQNEPLSSEEFSQLNQLIHAARYAMMSAKDFKDIAHNIEEFERSANDSKIALFEFLKGRLHDFYLELHRLLKLTESGKLSTKLPTYIQENQDISAQFLKETYQQINQGDLGETDISSLLSVNREVYNANQHLLLAMQDAASMLAK
;
A
#
# COMPACT_ATOMS: atom_id res chain seq x y z
N MET A 1 42.63 2.42 -29.15
CA MET A 1 41.19 2.53 -28.81
C MET A 1 40.83 1.37 -27.89
N SER A 2 40.99 1.51 -26.57
CA SER A 2 40.61 0.45 -25.61
C SER A 2 40.12 1.04 -24.28
N GLY A 3 39.43 2.18 -24.36
CA GLY A 3 38.87 2.91 -23.23
C GLY A 3 37.35 2.78 -23.12
N SER A 4 36.72 1.80 -23.78
CA SER A 4 35.38 1.42 -23.37
C SER A 4 35.54 0.72 -22.03
N VAL A 5 35.30 1.46 -20.95
CA VAL A 5 34.70 0.93 -19.73
C VAL A 5 33.89 -0.29 -20.12
N ASP A 6 34.09 -1.43 -19.49
CA ASP A 6 33.16 -2.54 -19.65
C ASP A 6 31.87 -2.17 -18.90
N PHE A 7 31.20 -1.13 -19.41
CA PHE A 7 29.96 -0.57 -18.92
C PHE A 7 28.91 -1.67 -18.82
N TRP A 8 28.97 -2.63 -19.74
CA TRP A 8 28.20 -3.85 -19.70
C TRP A 8 28.55 -4.74 -18.51
N LYS A 9 29.83 -4.94 -18.18
CA LYS A 9 30.24 -5.64 -16.95
C LYS A 9 29.81 -4.91 -15.68
N PHE A 10 29.87 -3.58 -15.64
CA PHE A 10 29.33 -2.81 -14.52
C PHE A 10 27.81 -3.00 -14.39
N LEU A 11 27.06 -2.83 -15.48
CA LEU A 11 25.60 -3.03 -15.49
C LEU A 11 25.21 -4.47 -15.18
N ALA A 12 25.94 -5.46 -15.68
CA ALA A 12 25.75 -6.87 -15.36
C ALA A 12 26.04 -7.13 -13.88
N GLY A 13 27.12 -6.56 -13.34
CA GLY A 13 27.43 -6.61 -11.90
C GLY A 13 26.32 -6.00 -11.05
N LEU A 14 25.82 -4.82 -11.43
CA LEU A 14 24.68 -4.17 -10.77
C LEU A 14 23.41 -5.02 -10.87
N GLY A 15 23.10 -5.58 -12.04
CA GLY A 15 21.94 -6.45 -12.24
C GLY A 15 22.02 -7.72 -11.40
N ILE A 16 23.17 -8.40 -11.40
CA ILE A 16 23.45 -9.59 -10.57
C ILE A 16 23.32 -9.23 -9.08
N PHE A 17 23.86 -8.09 -8.67
CA PHE A 17 23.77 -7.60 -7.29
C PHE A 17 22.32 -7.36 -6.87
N LEU A 18 21.53 -6.68 -7.71
CA LEU A 18 20.11 -6.39 -7.46
C LEU A 18 19.27 -7.68 -7.44
N ILE A 19 19.52 -8.64 -8.32
CA ILE A 19 18.88 -9.97 -8.29
C ILE A 19 19.24 -10.70 -6.99
N GLY A 20 20.52 -10.64 -6.59
CA GLY A 20 20.98 -11.24 -5.35
C GLY A 20 20.27 -10.67 -4.13
N LEU A 21 20.18 -9.33 -4.06
CA LEU A 21 19.44 -8.62 -3.02
C LEU A 21 17.94 -8.97 -3.05
N PHE A 22 17.32 -9.03 -4.23
CA PHE A 22 15.92 -9.41 -4.39
C PHE A 22 15.62 -10.82 -3.84
N PHE A 23 16.45 -11.82 -4.17
CA PHE A 23 16.28 -13.17 -3.64
C PHE A 23 16.50 -13.25 -2.14
N LEU A 24 17.45 -12.48 -1.60
CA LEU A 24 17.69 -12.38 -0.17
C LEU A 24 16.45 -11.82 0.55
N GLU A 25 15.90 -10.72 0.04
CA GLU A 25 14.72 -10.05 0.58
C GLU A 25 13.48 -10.97 0.54
N GLU A 26 13.19 -11.61 -0.60
CA GLU A 26 12.05 -12.52 -0.74
C GLU A 26 12.19 -13.76 0.15
N ALA A 27 13.37 -14.37 0.22
CA ALA A 27 13.61 -15.51 1.09
C ALA A 27 13.36 -15.17 2.56
N LEU A 28 13.89 -14.05 3.05
CA LEU A 28 13.71 -13.62 4.43
C LEU A 28 12.26 -13.23 4.74
N LYS A 29 11.59 -12.58 3.79
CA LYS A 29 10.16 -12.26 3.88
C LYS A 29 9.29 -13.52 3.91
N ASN A 30 9.60 -14.54 3.12
CA ASN A 30 8.82 -15.78 3.08
C ASN A 30 9.10 -16.69 4.29
N LEU A 31 10.34 -16.73 4.77
CA LEU A 31 10.73 -17.50 5.96
C LEU A 31 10.22 -16.88 7.26
N ALA A 32 10.21 -15.55 7.38
CA ALA A 32 9.96 -14.85 8.64
C ALA A 32 8.83 -13.79 8.60
N GLY A 33 8.14 -13.61 7.47
CA GLY A 33 7.16 -12.52 7.29
C GLY A 33 6.00 -12.52 8.29
N SER A 34 5.45 -13.69 8.63
CA SER A 34 4.40 -13.77 9.66
C SER A 34 4.93 -13.42 11.07
N SER A 35 6.18 -13.77 11.35
CA SER A 35 6.88 -13.42 12.59
C SER A 35 7.18 -11.93 12.68
N PHE A 36 7.64 -11.30 11.60
CA PHE A 36 7.87 -9.85 11.55
C PHE A 36 6.58 -9.06 11.74
N LYS A 37 5.47 -9.47 11.09
CA LYS A 37 4.15 -8.87 11.31
C LYS A 37 3.70 -9.00 12.77
N LYS A 38 3.89 -10.16 13.41
CA LYS A 38 3.59 -10.39 14.83
C LYS A 38 4.48 -9.55 15.76
N LEU A 39 5.78 -9.47 15.46
CA LEU A 39 6.76 -8.70 16.22
C LEU A 39 6.41 -7.21 16.17
N LEU A 40 6.17 -6.67 14.96
CA LEU A 40 5.70 -5.31 14.75
C LEU A 40 4.38 -5.07 15.50
N ARG A 41 3.40 -5.97 15.45
CA ARG A 41 2.14 -5.76 16.20
C ARG A 41 2.32 -5.77 17.71
N LYS A 42 3.17 -6.66 18.26
CA LYS A 42 3.30 -6.87 19.72
C LYS A 42 4.29 -5.91 20.39
N HIS A 43 5.35 -5.49 19.69
CA HIS A 43 6.47 -4.75 20.28
C HIS A 43 6.59 -3.29 19.80
N THR A 44 5.56 -2.73 19.19
CA THR A 44 5.54 -1.31 18.76
C THR A 44 4.60 -0.44 19.58
N GLN A 45 4.09 -0.93 20.71
CA GLN A 45 3.15 -0.18 21.56
C GLN A 45 3.75 1.10 22.17
N ASN A 46 5.09 1.18 22.26
CA ASN A 46 5.84 2.35 22.71
C ASN A 46 6.76 2.82 21.57
N PRO A 47 6.88 4.15 21.31
CA PRO A 47 7.76 4.71 20.28
C PRO A 47 9.21 4.21 20.30
N LEU A 48 9.81 4.06 21.49
CA LEU A 48 11.20 3.57 21.59
C LEU A 48 11.31 2.11 21.17
N LYS A 49 10.36 1.27 21.62
CA LYS A 49 10.30 -0.13 21.19
C LYS A 49 9.99 -0.24 19.70
N ALA A 50 9.20 0.69 19.15
CA ALA A 50 8.93 0.77 17.74
C ALA A 50 10.19 1.09 16.92
N ILE A 51 11.03 2.03 17.36
CA ILE A 51 12.34 2.32 16.74
C ILE A 51 13.21 1.07 16.75
N ILE A 52 13.44 0.46 17.92
CA ILE A 52 14.28 -0.73 18.04
C ILE A 52 13.75 -1.86 17.14
N THR A 53 12.43 -2.07 17.14
CA THR A 53 11.81 -3.10 16.30
C THR A 53 11.99 -2.79 14.82
N GLY A 54 11.80 -1.53 14.40
CA GLY A 54 12.03 -1.09 13.02
C GLY A 54 13.46 -1.32 12.57
N THR A 55 14.44 -0.96 13.42
CA THR A 55 15.86 -1.19 13.16
C THR A 55 16.18 -2.66 13.01
N LEU A 56 15.75 -3.50 13.95
CA LEU A 56 16.03 -4.94 13.91
C LEU A 56 15.35 -5.62 12.72
N VAL A 57 14.08 -5.33 12.48
CA VAL A 57 13.32 -5.92 11.37
C VAL A 57 13.94 -5.52 10.04
N THR A 58 14.34 -4.25 9.88
CA THR A 58 14.94 -3.77 8.63
C THR A 58 16.36 -4.25 8.43
N ALA A 59 17.17 -4.30 9.50
CA ALA A 59 18.51 -4.87 9.44
C ALA A 59 18.48 -6.35 9.05
N VAL A 60 17.47 -7.11 9.52
CA VAL A 60 17.30 -8.50 9.10
C VAL A 60 16.73 -8.58 7.69
N LEU A 61 15.60 -7.92 7.39
CA LEU A 61 14.93 -7.97 6.08
C LEU A 61 15.71 -7.30 4.95
N GLN A 62 16.69 -6.44 5.26
CA GLN A 62 17.49 -5.64 4.33
C GLN A 62 16.69 -4.63 3.48
N SER A 63 15.38 -4.44 3.76
CA SER A 63 14.48 -3.64 2.93
C SER A 63 13.59 -2.72 3.78
N SER A 64 13.96 -1.43 3.87
CA SER A 64 13.16 -0.42 4.59
C SER A 64 11.85 -0.11 3.87
N SER A 65 11.81 -0.22 2.54
CA SER A 65 10.60 -0.04 1.74
C SER A 65 9.54 -1.08 2.07
N VAL A 66 9.91 -2.36 2.17
CA VAL A 66 8.97 -3.43 2.57
C VAL A 66 8.45 -3.21 3.99
N VAL A 67 9.32 -2.83 4.93
CA VAL A 67 8.92 -2.53 6.31
C VAL A 67 7.95 -1.34 6.35
N THR A 68 8.24 -0.28 5.61
CA THR A 68 7.39 0.91 5.51
C THR A 68 6.03 0.59 4.90
N LEU A 69 5.96 -0.26 3.86
CA LEU A 69 4.69 -0.72 3.27
C LEU A 69 3.85 -1.56 4.25
N ILE A 70 4.49 -2.39 5.09
CA ILE A 70 3.78 -3.13 6.15
C ILE A 70 3.22 -2.17 7.21
N VAL A 71 4.02 -1.19 7.62
CA VAL A 71 3.60 -0.13 8.56
C VAL A 71 2.44 0.66 7.96
N LEU A 72 2.52 1.05 6.69
CA LEU A 72 1.48 1.73 5.95
C LEU A 72 0.15 0.97 5.99
N ALA A 73 0.19 -0.35 5.77
CA ALA A 73 -0.98 -1.21 5.85
C ALA A 73 -1.56 -1.27 7.27
N PHE A 74 -0.72 -1.29 8.31
CA PHE A 74 -1.17 -1.33 9.70
C PHE A 74 -1.77 -0.02 10.19
N VAL A 75 -1.23 1.13 9.77
CA VAL A 75 -1.83 2.44 10.05
C VAL A 75 -3.14 2.59 9.29
N GLY A 76 -3.17 2.21 8.00
CA GLY A 76 -4.39 2.24 7.20
C GLY A 76 -5.51 1.34 7.73
N ALA A 77 -5.17 0.24 8.40
CA ALA A 77 -6.12 -0.67 9.05
C ALA A 77 -6.44 -0.31 10.52
N GLY A 78 -5.93 0.82 11.04
CA GLY A 78 -6.15 1.25 12.42
C GLY A 78 -5.48 0.38 13.50
N VAL A 79 -4.64 -0.59 13.10
CA VAL A 79 -3.95 -1.52 14.02
C VAL A 79 -2.76 -0.85 14.72
N MET A 80 -2.20 0.21 14.13
CA MET A 80 -1.04 0.94 14.63
C MET A 80 -1.30 2.45 14.56
N SER A 81 -0.98 3.18 15.64
CA SER A 81 -1.06 4.65 15.64
C SER A 81 0.05 5.26 14.79
N LEU A 82 -0.18 6.46 14.23
CA LEU A 82 0.81 7.17 13.44
C LEU A 82 2.11 7.41 14.24
N ARG A 83 1.99 7.73 15.54
CA ARG A 83 3.15 7.90 16.43
C ARG A 83 4.03 6.66 16.52
N ASN A 84 3.44 5.47 16.58
CA ASN A 84 4.20 4.22 16.67
C ASN A 84 4.76 3.83 15.29
N ALA A 85 4.00 4.06 14.23
CA ALA A 85 4.43 3.88 12.84
C ALA A 85 5.67 4.73 12.52
N LEU A 86 5.65 6.00 12.91
CA LEU A 86 6.78 6.92 12.88
C LEU A 86 8.01 6.31 13.54
N GLY A 87 7.85 5.75 14.74
CA GLY A 87 8.93 5.05 15.43
C GLY A 87 9.53 3.91 14.60
N VAL A 88 8.69 3.06 14.00
CA VAL A 88 9.17 1.95 13.14
C VAL A 88 9.91 2.48 11.92
N ILE A 89 9.39 3.50 11.24
CA ILE A 89 9.98 4.07 10.03
C ILE A 89 11.35 4.68 10.33
N ILE A 90 11.43 5.50 11.38
CA ILE A 90 12.69 6.10 11.84
C ILE A 90 13.72 5.00 12.21
N GLY A 91 13.27 3.96 12.92
CA GLY A 91 14.10 2.81 13.21
C GLY A 91 14.57 2.07 11.95
N SER A 92 13.70 1.98 10.94
CA SER A 92 14.00 1.26 9.70
C SER A 92 15.18 1.88 8.95
N ASN A 93 15.30 3.21 8.92
CA ASN A 93 16.42 3.88 8.26
C ASN A 93 17.76 3.54 8.94
N LEU A 94 17.81 3.52 10.28
CA LEU A 94 18.99 3.02 10.98
C LEU A 94 19.29 1.55 10.64
N GLY A 95 18.26 0.72 10.49
CA GLY A 95 18.39 -0.68 10.09
C GLY A 95 18.99 -0.86 8.69
N THR A 96 18.64 0.01 7.72
CA THR A 96 19.19 0.00 6.36
C THR A 96 20.70 0.16 6.33
N THR A 97 21.29 0.83 7.32
CA THR A 97 22.75 0.99 7.40
C THR A 97 23.50 -0.34 7.51
N PHE A 98 22.84 -1.41 8.01
CA PHE A 98 23.43 -2.73 8.17
C PHE A 98 23.91 -3.35 6.85
N THR A 99 23.28 -3.02 5.71
CA THR A 99 23.75 -3.48 4.40
C THR A 99 25.16 -2.99 4.10
N GLY A 100 25.44 -1.71 4.38
CA GLY A 100 26.77 -1.12 4.20
C GLY A 100 27.81 -1.84 5.06
N TRP A 101 27.45 -2.17 6.31
CA TRP A 101 28.31 -2.93 7.22
C TRP A 101 28.67 -4.32 6.68
N ILE A 102 27.68 -5.07 6.18
CA ILE A 102 27.91 -6.37 5.55
C ILE A 102 28.92 -6.23 4.40
N VAL A 103 28.70 -5.25 3.52
CA VAL A 103 29.57 -5.06 2.34
C VAL A 103 30.97 -4.57 2.73
N ALA A 104 31.10 -3.59 3.62
CA ALA A 104 32.41 -3.05 4.01
C ALA A 104 33.26 -4.06 4.81
N THR A 105 32.63 -4.95 5.58
CA THR A 105 33.34 -5.94 6.41
C THR A 105 33.64 -7.23 5.67
N LEU A 106 32.66 -7.77 4.93
CA LEU A 106 32.79 -9.06 4.25
C LEU A 106 33.13 -8.90 2.77
N GLY A 107 32.61 -7.85 2.11
CA GLY A 107 32.69 -7.69 0.65
C GLY A 107 34.00 -7.11 0.14
N PHE A 108 34.75 -6.35 0.94
CA PHE A 108 36.02 -5.75 0.49
C PHE A 108 37.26 -6.38 1.13
N LYS A 109 37.12 -7.12 2.24
CA LYS A 109 38.25 -7.70 2.99
C LYS A 109 38.48 -9.19 2.72
N VAL A 110 37.49 -9.90 2.19
CA VAL A 110 37.52 -11.35 1.99
C VAL A 110 37.65 -11.64 0.50
N ASP A 111 38.25 -12.77 0.13
CA ASP A 111 38.19 -13.28 -1.23
C ASP A 111 36.72 -13.58 -1.58
N ILE A 112 36.11 -12.61 -2.26
CA ILE A 112 34.68 -12.57 -2.60
C ILE A 112 34.29 -13.84 -3.37
N GLU A 113 35.19 -14.30 -4.26
CA GLU A 113 34.95 -15.43 -5.13
C GLU A 113 34.93 -16.74 -4.33
N GLY A 114 35.81 -16.87 -3.35
CA GLY A 114 35.88 -18.02 -2.44
C GLY A 114 34.63 -18.24 -1.58
N PHE A 115 33.89 -17.18 -1.24
CA PHE A 115 32.62 -17.27 -0.52
C PHE A 115 31.39 -17.30 -1.43
N ALA A 116 31.38 -16.47 -2.48
CA ALA A 116 30.23 -16.37 -3.39
C ALA A 116 29.93 -17.69 -4.09
N MET A 117 30.96 -18.39 -4.59
CA MET A 117 30.80 -19.60 -5.40
C MET A 117 30.13 -20.76 -4.64
N PRO A 118 30.55 -21.12 -3.40
CA PRO A 118 29.83 -22.11 -2.59
C PRO A 118 28.37 -21.75 -2.33
N PHE A 119 28.07 -20.48 -2.05
CA PHE A 119 26.70 -20.03 -1.81
C PHE A 119 25.82 -20.11 -3.06
N ILE A 120 26.36 -19.74 -4.24
CA ILE A 120 25.67 -19.90 -5.53
C ILE A 120 25.42 -21.39 -5.80
N ALA A 121 26.42 -22.25 -5.60
CA ALA A 121 26.29 -23.68 -5.84
C ALA A 121 25.24 -24.30 -4.92
N ILE A 122 25.36 -24.11 -3.60
CA ILE A 122 24.41 -24.64 -2.61
C ILE A 122 23.00 -24.10 -2.87
N GLY A 123 22.87 -22.79 -3.08
CA GLY A 123 21.59 -22.13 -3.28
C GLY A 123 20.89 -22.56 -4.57
N GLY A 124 21.62 -22.56 -5.69
CA GLY A 124 21.12 -22.97 -7.01
C GLY A 124 20.73 -24.44 -7.06
N LEU A 125 21.59 -25.34 -6.54
CA LEU A 125 21.26 -26.76 -6.45
C LEU A 125 20.06 -27.00 -5.52
N SER A 126 20.00 -26.29 -4.38
CA SER A 126 18.88 -26.42 -3.44
C SER A 126 17.55 -26.02 -4.09
N LEU A 127 17.54 -24.93 -4.85
CA LEU A 127 16.37 -24.47 -5.61
C LEU A 127 15.89 -25.48 -6.66
N ILE A 128 16.82 -26.16 -7.33
CA ILE A 128 16.49 -27.14 -8.37
C ILE A 128 15.99 -28.46 -7.77
N PHE A 129 16.73 -29.01 -6.80
CA PHE A 129 16.46 -30.34 -6.25
C PHE A 129 15.38 -30.36 -5.17
N PHE A 130 15.15 -29.24 -4.47
CA PHE A 130 14.16 -29.15 -3.39
C PHE A 130 13.04 -28.15 -3.68
N LYS A 131 12.73 -27.91 -4.96
CA LYS A 131 11.68 -26.96 -5.41
C LYS A 131 10.32 -27.18 -4.72
N ASP A 132 9.96 -28.44 -4.45
CA ASP A 132 8.67 -28.81 -3.85
C ASP A 132 8.67 -28.64 -2.32
N ASN A 133 9.85 -28.57 -1.69
CA ASN A 133 9.98 -28.27 -0.27
C ASN A 133 10.15 -26.76 -0.07
N LYS A 134 9.04 -26.09 0.25
CA LYS A 134 8.98 -24.63 0.43
C LYS A 134 10.10 -24.08 1.32
N LYS A 135 10.38 -24.69 2.48
CA LYS A 135 11.43 -24.18 3.39
C LYS A 135 12.82 -24.29 2.79
N LEU A 136 13.18 -25.46 2.25
CA LEU A 136 14.49 -25.67 1.63
C LEU A 136 14.66 -24.79 0.39
N SER A 137 13.61 -24.61 -0.41
CA SER A 137 13.60 -23.71 -1.57
C SER A 137 13.86 -22.25 -1.16
N GLU A 138 13.23 -21.75 -0.09
CA GLU A 138 13.55 -20.39 0.40
C GLU A 138 14.96 -20.28 0.99
N PHE A 139 15.48 -21.30 1.68
CA PHE A 139 16.90 -21.33 2.08
C PHE A 139 17.84 -21.35 0.86
N GLY A 140 17.45 -22.07 -0.20
CA GLY A 140 18.15 -22.07 -1.48
C GLY A 140 18.19 -20.67 -2.11
N ARG A 141 17.05 -19.96 -2.12
CA ARG A 141 16.97 -18.55 -2.55
C ARG A 141 17.85 -17.64 -1.69
N PHE A 142 17.84 -17.82 -0.37
CA PHE A 142 18.68 -17.04 0.54
C PHE A 142 20.17 -17.18 0.19
N PHE A 143 20.67 -18.42 0.08
CA PHE A 143 22.07 -18.67 -0.25
C PHE A 143 22.43 -18.23 -1.66
N LEU A 144 21.57 -18.51 -2.64
CA LEU A 144 21.79 -18.05 -4.02
C LEU A 144 21.84 -16.52 -4.07
N GLY A 145 20.89 -15.85 -3.42
CA GLY A 145 20.83 -14.40 -3.33
C GLY A 145 22.08 -13.81 -2.71
N PHE A 146 22.54 -14.38 -1.58
CA PHE A 146 23.79 -13.99 -0.93
C PHE A 146 25.00 -14.15 -1.86
N GLY A 147 25.13 -15.30 -2.52
CA GLY A 147 26.24 -15.55 -3.44
C GLY A 147 26.24 -14.61 -4.66
N LEU A 148 25.07 -14.37 -5.27
CA LEU A 148 24.93 -13.42 -6.38
C LEU A 148 25.22 -11.99 -5.95
N LEU A 149 24.80 -11.56 -4.75
CA LEU A 149 25.10 -10.24 -4.21
C LEU A 149 26.61 -9.98 -4.20
N PHE A 150 27.39 -10.91 -3.66
CA PHE A 150 28.86 -10.79 -3.62
C PHE A 150 29.50 -10.89 -5.01
N LEU A 151 29.01 -11.77 -5.89
CA LEU A 151 29.50 -11.85 -7.28
C LEU A 151 29.28 -10.53 -8.03
N GLY A 152 28.09 -9.95 -7.92
CA GLY A 152 27.76 -8.66 -8.52
C GLY A 152 28.64 -7.52 -7.99
N LEU A 153 28.88 -7.51 -6.67
CA LEU A 153 29.83 -6.58 -6.03
C LEU A 153 31.24 -6.71 -6.63
N ASN A 154 31.74 -7.93 -6.84
CA ASN A 154 33.06 -8.14 -7.43
C ASN A 154 33.17 -7.56 -8.84
N PHE A 155 32.14 -7.77 -9.67
CA PHE A 155 32.10 -7.20 -11.02
C PHE A 155 32.00 -5.68 -11.04
N MET A 156 31.17 -5.10 -10.16
CA MET A 156 31.09 -3.65 -10.00
C MET A 156 32.43 -3.06 -9.55
N LYS A 157 33.06 -3.64 -8.52
CA LYS A 157 34.37 -3.23 -8.02
C LYS A 157 35.42 -3.23 -9.12
N ALA A 158 35.56 -4.35 -9.84
CA ALA A 158 36.55 -4.48 -10.92
C ALA A 158 36.31 -3.46 -12.06
N SER A 159 35.04 -3.22 -12.41
CA SER A 159 34.70 -2.26 -13.48
C SER A 159 34.97 -0.82 -13.07
N ILE A 160 34.70 -0.48 -11.81
CA ILE A 160 34.97 0.84 -11.22
C ILE A 160 36.48 1.07 -11.11
N GLU A 161 37.27 0.09 -10.67
CA GLU A 161 38.74 0.18 -10.61
C GLU A 161 39.36 0.37 -12.00
N GLN A 162 38.85 -0.34 -13.02
CA GLN A 162 39.27 -0.15 -14.40
C GLN A 162 38.90 1.25 -14.92
N PHE A 163 37.68 1.73 -14.63
CA PHE A 163 37.26 3.08 -14.98
C PHE A 163 38.16 4.15 -14.35
N ALA A 164 38.45 4.00 -13.05
CA ALA A 164 39.31 4.92 -12.29
C ALA A 164 40.70 5.08 -12.92
N SER A 165 41.23 3.99 -13.50
CA SER A 165 42.55 4.01 -14.15
C SER A 165 42.59 4.79 -15.46
N GLY A 166 41.44 5.01 -16.10
CA GLY A 166 41.34 5.61 -17.44
C GLY A 166 40.62 6.96 -17.51
N PHE A 167 40.00 7.42 -16.43
CA PHE A 167 39.19 8.65 -16.40
C PHE A 167 39.49 9.49 -15.16
N ASP A 168 40.02 10.70 -15.36
CA ASP A 168 40.28 11.63 -14.27
C ASP A 168 38.97 12.27 -13.79
N LEU A 169 38.56 11.92 -12.58
CA LEU A 169 37.38 12.49 -11.93
C LEU A 169 37.65 13.79 -11.17
N SER A 170 38.91 14.19 -11.03
CA SER A 170 39.32 15.40 -10.28
C SER A 170 38.54 16.66 -10.69
N PRO A 171 38.25 16.92 -11.99
CA PRO A 171 37.46 18.09 -12.39
C PRO A 171 36.01 18.08 -11.87
N TYR A 172 35.44 16.90 -11.66
CA TYR A 172 34.06 16.75 -11.19
C TYR A 172 33.99 16.72 -9.65
N ILE A 173 35.03 16.23 -8.99
CA ILE A 173 35.18 16.28 -7.53
C ILE A 173 35.30 17.74 -7.06
N ALA A 174 35.83 18.64 -7.90
CA ALA A 174 35.97 20.06 -7.62
C ALA A 174 34.64 20.81 -7.39
N TYR A 175 33.50 20.26 -7.84
CA TYR A 175 32.18 20.82 -7.52
C TYR A 175 31.79 20.65 -6.03
N GLY A 176 32.60 19.91 -5.27
CA GLY A 176 32.48 19.78 -3.82
C GLY A 176 31.44 18.75 -3.36
N PRO A 177 31.38 18.48 -2.04
CA PRO A 177 30.52 17.44 -1.47
C PRO A 177 29.03 17.64 -1.76
N TYR A 178 28.57 18.89 -1.92
CA TYR A 178 27.17 19.20 -2.22
C TYR A 178 26.71 18.68 -3.59
N ALA A 179 27.59 18.67 -4.59
CA ALA A 179 27.28 18.10 -5.89
C ALA A 179 27.11 16.57 -5.79
N LEU A 180 27.95 15.91 -5.00
CA LEU A 180 27.89 14.46 -4.80
C LEU A 180 26.68 14.04 -3.97
N PHE A 181 26.22 14.88 -3.04
CA PHE A 181 24.91 14.72 -2.40
C PHE A 181 23.77 14.66 -3.44
N LEU A 182 23.72 15.60 -4.40
CA LEU A 182 22.69 15.58 -5.44
C LEU A 182 22.82 14.35 -6.36
N VAL A 183 24.05 13.94 -6.70
CA VAL A 183 24.29 12.71 -7.46
C VAL A 183 23.76 11.50 -6.73
N GLY A 184 24.02 11.37 -5.43
CA GLY A 184 23.50 10.27 -4.62
C GLY A 184 21.98 10.26 -4.55
N PHE A 185 21.37 11.43 -4.34
CA PHE A 185 19.91 11.59 -4.35
C PHE A 185 19.28 11.10 -5.66
N VAL A 186 19.79 11.59 -6.81
CA VAL A 186 19.29 11.21 -8.13
C VAL A 186 19.53 9.73 -8.41
N LEU A 187 20.72 9.23 -8.08
CA LEU A 187 21.10 7.83 -8.29
C LEU A 187 20.14 6.90 -7.56
N THR A 188 19.91 7.12 -6.26
CA THR A 188 18.96 6.30 -5.49
C THR A 188 17.53 6.51 -5.96
N ALA A 189 17.12 7.72 -6.32
CA ALA A 189 15.77 7.97 -6.83
C ALA A 189 15.50 7.23 -8.15
N ILE A 190 16.50 7.02 -9.01
CA ILE A 190 16.35 6.26 -10.25
C ILE A 190 16.41 4.76 -9.99
N ILE A 191 17.41 4.30 -9.23
CA ILE A 191 17.62 2.88 -8.94
C ILE A 191 16.54 2.34 -7.98
N GLN A 192 15.95 3.22 -7.18
CA GLN A 192 14.94 2.89 -6.16
C GLN A 192 15.48 1.93 -5.07
N SER A 193 16.81 1.90 -4.86
CA SER A 193 17.49 1.10 -3.84
C SER A 193 18.70 1.84 -3.27
N SER A 194 18.60 2.28 -2.02
CA SER A 194 19.73 2.90 -1.29
C SER A 194 20.85 1.91 -0.98
N SER A 195 20.52 0.63 -0.79
CA SER A 195 21.51 -0.44 -0.62
C SER A 195 22.44 -0.56 -1.83
N ALA A 196 21.88 -0.54 -3.05
CA ALA A 196 22.68 -0.56 -4.27
C ALA A 196 23.53 0.72 -4.42
N ALA A 197 22.93 1.90 -4.16
CA ALA A 197 23.65 3.17 -4.21
C ALA A 197 24.80 3.27 -3.18
N MET A 198 24.59 2.73 -1.96
CA MET A 198 25.63 2.60 -0.93
C MET A 198 26.80 1.74 -1.41
N VAL A 199 26.53 0.62 -2.10
CA VAL A 199 27.56 -0.27 -2.64
C VAL A 199 28.35 0.38 -3.77
N ILE A 200 27.69 1.11 -4.66
CA ILE A 200 28.35 1.91 -5.70
C ILE A 200 29.29 2.93 -5.04
N THR A 201 28.81 3.62 -4.00
CA THR A 201 29.58 4.62 -3.25
C THR A 201 30.80 3.99 -2.55
N LEU A 202 30.62 2.84 -1.88
CA LEU A 202 31.73 2.09 -1.26
C LEU A 202 32.76 1.63 -2.28
N SER A 203 32.31 1.14 -3.44
CA SER A 203 33.19 0.69 -4.51
C SER A 203 34.02 1.83 -5.09
N ALA A 204 33.39 2.98 -5.33
CA ALA A 204 34.09 4.18 -5.81
C ALA A 204 35.08 4.73 -4.77
N LEU A 205 34.71 4.75 -3.48
CA LEU A 205 35.62 5.13 -2.41
C LEU A 205 36.80 4.15 -2.29
N ASN A 206 36.56 2.84 -2.39
CA ASN A 206 37.59 1.81 -2.34
C ASN A 206 38.59 1.97 -3.51
N ALA A 207 38.08 2.26 -4.71
CA ALA A 207 38.89 2.48 -5.90
C ALA A 207 39.63 3.82 -5.91
N GLY A 208 39.46 4.67 -4.88
CA GLY A 208 40.09 5.99 -4.80
C GLY A 208 39.50 7.03 -5.75
N MET A 209 38.33 6.76 -6.35
CA MET A 209 37.68 7.65 -7.32
C MET A 209 37.06 8.90 -6.69
N MET A 210 36.83 8.89 -5.38
CA MET A 210 36.31 10.02 -4.65
C MET A 210 36.89 10.07 -3.24
N PRO A 211 37.11 11.27 -2.67
CA PRO A 211 37.54 11.41 -1.29
C PRO A 211 36.41 11.01 -0.32
N LEU A 212 36.77 10.77 0.94
CA LEU A 212 35.83 10.29 1.95
C LEU A 212 34.68 11.27 2.19
N GLU A 213 34.95 12.57 2.15
CA GLU A 213 34.00 13.67 2.31
C GLU A 213 32.93 13.65 1.21
N ALA A 214 33.37 13.39 -0.03
CA ALA A 214 32.49 13.30 -1.19
C ALA A 214 31.60 12.04 -1.12
N ALA A 215 32.20 10.90 -0.72
CA ALA A 215 31.45 9.66 -0.49
C ALA A 215 30.43 9.82 0.65
N ALA A 216 30.81 10.48 1.75
CA ALA A 216 29.92 10.75 2.88
C ALA A 216 28.72 11.61 2.45
N ALA A 217 28.95 12.69 1.69
CA ALA A 217 27.87 13.51 1.16
C ALA A 217 26.97 12.75 0.18
N MET A 218 27.54 11.89 -0.66
CA MET A 218 26.77 11.01 -1.55
C MET A 218 25.89 10.03 -0.78
N VAL A 219 26.37 9.45 0.33
CA VAL A 219 25.56 8.57 1.19
C VAL A 219 24.37 9.31 1.81
N ILE A 220 24.54 10.56 2.24
CA ILE A 220 23.42 11.39 2.72
C ILE A 220 22.39 11.58 1.59
N GLY A 221 22.86 11.85 0.37
CA GLY A 221 22.00 11.93 -0.81
C GLY A 221 21.26 10.63 -1.08
N ASN A 222 21.96 9.50 -0.98
CA ASN A 222 21.37 8.18 -1.19
C ASN A 222 20.24 7.89 -0.19
N ASP A 223 20.39 8.29 1.08
CA ASP A 223 19.35 8.11 2.10
C ASP A 223 18.09 8.91 1.74
N LEU A 224 18.26 10.21 1.44
CA LEU A 224 17.16 11.08 1.00
C LEU A 224 16.46 10.57 -0.26
N GLY A 225 17.20 10.05 -1.24
CA GLY A 225 16.66 9.54 -2.49
C GLY A 225 15.67 8.38 -2.30
N THR A 226 15.82 7.59 -1.22
CA THR A 226 14.92 6.46 -0.89
C THR A 226 13.49 6.91 -0.61
N THR A 227 13.32 8.15 -0.17
CA THR A 227 12.00 8.69 0.17
C THR A 227 11.08 8.84 -1.03
N ILE A 228 11.65 8.95 -2.24
CA ILE A 228 10.89 9.13 -3.49
C ILE A 228 9.99 7.92 -3.75
N THR A 229 10.47 6.70 -3.50
CA THR A 229 9.69 5.47 -3.64
C THR A 229 8.39 5.51 -2.82
N ILE A 230 8.52 5.90 -1.55
CA ILE A 230 7.41 5.91 -0.60
C ILE A 230 6.48 7.10 -0.85
N LEU A 231 7.02 8.26 -1.23
CA LEU A 231 6.22 9.41 -1.63
C LEU A 231 5.32 9.06 -2.83
N LEU A 232 5.89 8.50 -3.90
CA LEU A 232 5.12 8.10 -5.08
C LEU A 232 4.04 7.07 -4.74
N GLY A 233 4.37 6.08 -3.88
CA GLY A 233 3.39 5.10 -3.39
C GLY A 233 2.29 5.67 -2.48
N GLY A 234 2.52 6.83 -1.87
CA GLY A 234 1.59 7.50 -0.96
C GLY A 234 0.69 8.56 -1.61
N LEU A 235 1.05 9.09 -2.78
CA LEU A 235 0.34 10.20 -3.45
C LEU A 235 -1.15 9.88 -3.70
N SER A 236 -1.46 8.67 -4.16
CA SER A 236 -2.82 8.20 -4.45
C SER A 236 -3.48 7.48 -3.26
N GLY A 237 -2.94 7.64 -2.05
CA GLY A 237 -3.37 6.93 -0.85
C GLY A 237 -4.37 7.67 0.04
N THR A 238 -4.89 6.97 1.05
CA THR A 238 -5.71 7.54 2.14
C THR A 238 -4.92 8.57 2.96
N ALA A 239 -5.61 9.34 3.81
CA ALA A 239 -4.95 10.29 4.73
C ALA A 239 -3.83 9.61 5.54
N ALA A 240 -4.10 8.45 6.14
CA ALA A 240 -3.12 7.61 6.81
C ALA A 240 -1.90 7.28 5.93
N LYS A 241 -2.10 6.97 4.64
CA LYS A 241 -1.00 6.68 3.72
C LYS A 241 -0.15 7.91 3.43
N LYS A 242 -0.79 9.06 3.24
CA LYS A 242 -0.12 10.36 3.02
C LYS A 242 0.65 10.81 4.26
N GLN A 243 0.09 10.62 5.46
CA GLN A 243 0.74 10.90 6.73
C GLN A 243 2.05 10.09 6.88
N VAL A 244 1.99 8.78 6.64
CA VAL A 244 3.15 7.90 6.71
C VAL A 244 4.20 8.25 5.65
N ALA A 245 3.80 8.46 4.39
CA ALA A 245 4.74 8.80 3.33
C ALA A 245 5.43 10.16 3.58
N MET A 246 4.65 11.18 3.96
CA MET A 246 5.20 12.49 4.30
C MET A 246 6.07 12.43 5.56
N SER A 247 5.75 11.53 6.49
CA SER A 247 6.57 11.35 7.68
C SER A 247 7.96 10.83 7.37
N HIS A 248 8.06 9.84 6.48
CA HIS A 248 9.34 9.28 6.04
C HIS A 248 10.15 10.35 5.32
N PHE A 249 9.53 11.09 4.40
CA PHE A 249 10.19 12.18 3.69
C PHE A 249 10.72 13.28 4.63
N LEU A 250 9.87 13.83 5.49
CA LEU A 250 10.26 14.95 6.37
C LEU A 250 11.31 14.53 7.40
N PHE A 251 11.23 13.29 7.92
CA PHE A 251 12.25 12.77 8.83
C PHE A 251 13.62 12.68 8.15
N ASN A 252 13.69 12.06 6.97
CA ASN A 252 14.94 11.96 6.20
C ASN A 252 15.44 13.34 5.83
N LEU A 253 14.59 14.21 5.27
CA LEU A 253 14.97 15.57 4.91
C LEU A 253 15.60 16.32 6.09
N MET A 254 15.01 16.25 7.28
CA MET A 254 15.58 16.89 8.47
C MET A 254 16.92 16.25 8.89
N THR A 255 16.98 14.93 8.91
CA THR A 255 18.17 14.17 9.30
C THR A 255 19.33 14.42 8.33
N ASP A 256 19.06 14.36 7.04
CA ASP A 256 20.02 14.49 5.94
C ASP A 256 20.54 15.92 5.80
N LEU A 257 19.66 16.92 5.90
CA LEU A 257 20.11 18.32 5.93
C LEU A 257 20.96 18.60 7.16
N THR A 258 20.61 18.03 8.33
CA THR A 258 21.42 18.17 9.54
C THR A 258 22.76 17.47 9.38
N ALA A 259 22.79 16.26 8.82
CA ALA A 259 24.01 15.52 8.52
C ALA A 259 24.91 16.28 7.54
N LEU A 260 24.32 16.94 6.54
CA LEU A 260 25.04 17.72 5.53
C LEU A 260 25.64 19.00 6.13
N ILE A 261 24.92 19.70 7.01
CA ILE A 261 25.43 20.86 7.76
C ILE A 261 26.57 20.43 8.69
N LEU A 262 26.42 19.28 9.35
CA LEU A 262 27.40 18.71 10.28
C LEU A 262 28.40 17.77 9.62
N LEU A 263 28.54 17.79 8.29
CA LEU A 263 29.30 16.81 7.53
C LEU A 263 30.73 16.65 8.08
N TYR A 264 31.50 17.74 8.15
CA TYR A 264 32.89 17.68 8.60
C TYR A 264 33.04 17.34 10.09
N PRO A 265 32.31 17.97 11.04
CA PRO A 265 32.38 17.58 12.45
C PRO A 265 32.01 16.12 12.70
N LEU A 266 30.95 15.64 12.06
CA LEU A 266 30.48 14.27 12.23
C LEU A 266 31.47 13.28 11.61
N LEU A 267 31.99 13.59 10.42
CA LEU A 267 33.00 12.76 9.76
C LEU A 267 34.27 12.66 10.62
N HIS A 268 34.77 13.77 11.15
CA HIS A 268 35.93 13.79 12.04
C HIS A 268 35.72 12.94 13.30
N LEU A 269 34.52 12.99 13.90
CA LEU A 269 34.17 12.16 15.05
C LEU A 269 34.22 10.67 14.70
N VAL A 270 33.59 10.25 13.62
CA VAL A 270 33.55 8.83 13.25
C VAL A 270 34.89 8.32 12.73
N THR A 271 35.72 9.15 12.10
CA THR A 271 37.10 8.79 11.72
C THR A 271 37.94 8.43 12.94
N LYS A 272 37.81 9.17 14.05
CA LYS A 272 38.50 8.83 15.31
C LYS A 272 38.07 7.48 15.86
N ILE A 273 36.80 7.12 15.72
CA ILE A 273 36.24 5.85 16.19
C ILE A 273 36.68 4.69 15.28
N ALA A 274 36.65 4.91 13.96
CA ALA A 274 36.98 3.91 12.94
C ALA A 274 38.47 3.54 12.87
N GLY A 275 39.33 4.45 13.34
CA GLY A 275 40.77 4.44 13.08
C GLY A 275 41.09 5.14 11.76
N ASN A 276 42.05 6.08 11.79
CA ASN A 276 42.31 7.07 10.73
C ASN A 276 42.53 6.48 9.31
N ASP A 277 42.95 5.22 9.19
CA ASP A 277 43.29 4.61 7.89
C ASP A 277 42.14 3.84 7.23
N ASN A 278 41.02 3.61 7.93
CA ASN A 278 39.95 2.73 7.45
C ASN A 278 38.76 3.52 6.86
N LYS A 279 38.92 4.01 5.62
CA LYS A 279 37.93 4.84 4.92
C LYS A 279 36.57 4.15 4.74
N LEU A 280 36.54 2.86 4.39
CA LEU A 280 35.28 2.12 4.19
C LEU A 280 34.51 1.95 5.50
N MET A 281 35.22 1.60 6.59
CA MET A 281 34.62 1.51 7.92
C MET A 281 34.11 2.87 8.40
N THR A 282 34.90 3.92 8.15
CA THR A 282 34.51 5.30 8.47
C THR A 282 33.22 5.69 7.77
N LEU A 283 33.05 5.32 6.49
CA LEU A 283 31.84 5.65 5.73
C LEU A 283 30.59 4.92 6.25
N VAL A 284 30.68 3.62 6.60
CA VAL A 284 29.52 2.89 7.14
C VAL A 284 29.19 3.31 8.57
N LEU A 285 30.20 3.65 9.38
CA LEU A 285 30.01 4.28 10.69
C LEU A 285 29.36 5.65 10.55
N PHE A 286 29.79 6.47 9.59
CA PHE A 286 29.19 7.76 9.28
C PHE A 286 27.69 7.59 8.99
N HIS A 287 27.34 6.62 8.14
CA HIS A 287 25.95 6.33 7.79
C HIS A 287 25.09 6.00 9.02
N SER A 288 25.55 5.06 9.85
CA SER A 288 24.86 4.72 11.10
C SER A 288 24.79 5.90 12.08
N ALA A 289 25.86 6.71 12.16
CA ALA A 289 25.94 7.82 13.09
C ALA A 289 24.97 8.95 12.76
N PHE A 290 24.84 9.35 11.49
CA PHE A 290 23.91 10.42 11.13
C PHE A 290 22.44 9.97 11.24
N ASN A 291 22.13 8.71 10.92
CA ASN A 291 20.80 8.15 11.13
C ASN A 291 20.45 8.08 12.64
N LEU A 292 21.42 7.71 13.48
CA LEU A 292 21.27 7.76 14.93
C LEU A 292 21.09 9.19 15.44
N LEU A 293 21.82 10.16 14.89
CA LEU A 293 21.61 11.58 15.19
C LEU A 293 20.19 12.04 14.83
N GLY A 294 19.68 11.64 13.66
CA GLY A 294 18.30 11.88 13.25
C GLY A 294 17.28 11.33 14.24
N ILE A 295 17.48 10.10 14.73
CA ILE A 295 16.68 9.50 15.81
C ILE A 295 16.71 10.37 17.06
N LEU A 296 17.91 10.75 17.54
CA LEU A 296 18.06 11.54 18.76
C LEU A 296 17.38 12.91 18.67
N LEU A 297 17.43 13.54 17.50
CA LEU A 297 16.81 14.84 17.25
C LEU A 297 15.28 14.75 17.15
N THR A 298 14.74 13.72 16.50
CA THR A 298 13.29 13.60 16.27
C THR A 298 12.52 12.92 17.38
N PHE A 299 13.13 11.98 18.09
CA PHE A 299 12.50 11.21 19.16
C PHE A 299 11.76 12.06 20.20
N PRO A 300 12.34 13.15 20.77
CA PRO A 300 11.63 13.97 21.75
C PRO A 300 10.40 14.68 21.17
N PHE A 301 10.40 14.96 19.87
CA PHE A 301 9.32 15.66 19.17
C PHE A 301 8.36 14.73 18.43
N LEU A 302 8.52 13.40 18.54
CA LEU A 302 7.76 12.43 17.75
C LEU A 302 6.24 12.58 17.89
N GLY A 303 5.76 12.91 19.09
CA GLY A 303 4.34 13.14 19.34
C GLY A 303 3.82 14.48 18.81
N PHE A 304 4.67 15.50 18.72
CA PHE A 304 4.34 16.76 18.03
C PHE A 304 4.29 16.54 16.52
N PHE A 305 5.28 15.83 16.00
CA PHE A 305 5.40 15.50 14.59
C PHE A 305 4.21 14.65 14.08
N ALA A 306 3.80 13.64 14.85
CA ALA A 306 2.60 12.86 14.57
C ALA A 306 1.35 13.76 14.46
N ARG A 307 1.12 14.62 15.46
CA ARG A 307 -0.03 15.54 15.49
C ARG A 307 -0.01 16.56 14.36
N PHE A 308 1.16 17.08 14.01
CA PHE A 308 1.31 17.97 12.86
C PHE A 308 0.86 17.29 11.56
N LEU A 309 1.27 16.04 11.35
CA LEU A 309 0.88 15.26 10.17
C LEU A 309 -0.59 14.87 10.17
N GLU A 310 -1.14 14.47 11.32
CA GLU A 310 -2.58 14.21 11.50
C GLU A 310 -3.42 15.45 11.16
N ASN A 311 -2.98 16.64 11.59
CA ASN A 311 -3.66 17.90 11.30
C ASN A 311 -3.52 18.36 9.84
N LYS A 312 -2.36 18.11 9.22
CA LYS A 312 -2.08 18.52 7.83
C LYS A 312 -2.76 17.62 6.81
N PHE A 313 -2.76 16.33 7.08
CA PHE A 313 -3.45 15.31 6.28
C PHE A 313 -4.57 14.74 7.13
N LYS A 314 -5.62 15.53 7.29
CA LYS A 314 -6.80 15.06 8.01
C LYS A 314 -7.33 13.82 7.32
N HIS A 315 -7.81 12.86 8.12
CA HIS A 315 -8.87 12.00 7.61
C HIS A 315 -9.94 12.96 7.09
N ASN A 316 -10.61 12.66 5.98
CA ASN A 316 -11.80 13.45 5.67
C ASN A 316 -12.75 13.23 6.87
N ASP A 317 -12.76 14.20 7.79
CA ASP A 317 -13.40 14.21 9.11
C ASP A 317 -14.92 14.29 9.01
N HIS A 318 -15.47 14.07 7.83
CA HIS A 318 -16.81 13.52 7.77
C HIS A 318 -16.64 12.06 8.12
N MET A 319 -16.78 11.72 9.41
CA MET A 319 -17.26 10.39 9.76
C MET A 319 -18.42 10.14 8.82
N VAL A 320 -18.26 9.17 7.93
CA VAL A 320 -19.36 8.80 7.04
C VAL A 320 -20.44 8.17 7.92
N ALA A 321 -20.02 7.49 9.00
CA ALA A 321 -20.91 6.96 9.99
C ALA A 321 -21.78 8.05 10.61
N SER A 322 -23.08 7.86 10.51
CA SER A 322 -24.09 8.79 11.00
C SER A 322 -24.75 8.32 12.30
N HIS A 323 -24.55 7.06 12.69
CA HIS A 323 -25.25 6.41 13.79
C HIS A 323 -24.32 5.77 14.82
N ILE A 324 -23.33 4.96 14.41
CA ILE A 324 -22.46 4.23 15.36
C ILE A 324 -21.54 5.15 16.17
N ASN A 325 -21.28 6.36 15.69
CA ASN A 325 -20.48 7.37 16.39
C ASN A 325 -21.24 8.09 17.51
N LYS A 326 -22.57 7.94 17.57
CA LYS A 326 -23.43 8.59 18.58
C LYS A 326 -23.68 7.71 19.81
N VAL A 327 -23.18 6.47 19.82
CA VAL A 327 -23.48 5.47 20.85
C VAL A 327 -22.22 4.79 21.38
N THR A 328 -22.30 4.22 22.59
CA THR A 328 -21.23 3.39 23.18
C THR A 328 -21.41 1.93 22.78
N SER A 329 -20.30 1.20 22.59
CA SER A 329 -20.33 -0.24 22.34
C SER A 329 -20.67 -1.08 23.57
N GLN A 330 -20.61 -0.49 24.77
CA GLN A 330 -20.77 -1.19 26.06
C GLN A 330 -22.23 -1.55 26.40
N VAL A 331 -23.20 -1.06 25.62
CA VAL A 331 -24.62 -1.37 25.77
C VAL A 331 -25.06 -2.10 24.50
N PRO A 332 -24.99 -3.45 24.46
CA PRO A 332 -25.17 -4.23 23.23
C PRO A 332 -26.44 -3.93 22.46
N GLU A 333 -27.59 -3.86 23.12
CA GLU A 333 -28.88 -3.55 22.50
C GLU A 333 -28.85 -2.23 21.70
N VAL A 334 -28.33 -1.17 22.32
CA VAL A 334 -28.22 0.17 21.70
C VAL A 334 -27.18 0.17 20.59
N ALA A 335 -26.06 -0.54 20.78
CA ALA A 335 -24.99 -0.63 19.79
C ALA A 335 -25.42 -1.42 18.54
N ILE A 336 -26.17 -2.52 18.72
CA ILE A 336 -26.75 -3.32 17.63
C ILE A 336 -27.77 -2.49 16.85
N ALA A 337 -28.63 -1.73 17.54
CA ALA A 337 -29.57 -0.82 16.89
C ALA A 337 -28.86 0.26 16.05
N ALA A 338 -27.78 0.85 16.56
CA ALA A 338 -26.99 1.83 15.81
C ALA A 338 -26.26 1.20 14.61
N LEU A 339 -25.70 -0.01 14.76
CA LEU A 339 -25.12 -0.76 13.65
C LEU A 339 -26.13 -1.05 12.55
N LYS A 340 -27.36 -1.42 12.92
CA LYS A 340 -28.46 -1.63 11.97
C LYS A 340 -28.74 -0.37 11.17
N SER A 341 -28.90 0.78 11.82
CA SER A 341 -29.08 2.06 11.13
C SER A 341 -27.90 2.41 10.22
N GLU A 342 -26.67 2.15 10.66
CA GLU A 342 -25.47 2.39 9.86
C GLU A 342 -25.36 1.50 8.62
N ILE A 343 -25.78 0.23 8.74
CA ILE A 343 -25.81 -0.70 7.61
C ILE A 343 -26.93 -0.34 6.63
N THR A 344 -28.09 0.12 7.13
CA THR A 344 -29.12 0.70 6.25
C THR A 344 -28.56 1.91 5.49
N HIS A 345 -27.83 2.80 6.17
CA HIS A 345 -27.15 3.93 5.53
C HIS A 345 -26.11 3.48 4.48
N LEU A 346 -25.32 2.44 4.78
CA LEU A 346 -24.39 1.83 3.84
C LEU A 346 -25.12 1.34 2.58
N ILE A 347 -26.23 0.61 2.73
CA ILE A 347 -27.05 0.11 1.62
C ILE A 347 -27.61 1.27 0.77
N GLU A 348 -28.06 2.36 1.40
CA GLU A 348 -28.51 3.58 0.69
C GLU A 348 -27.39 4.20 -0.15
N LEU A 349 -26.16 4.26 0.37
CA LEU A 349 -25.00 4.74 -0.39
C LEU A 349 -24.63 3.81 -1.55
N VAL A 350 -24.87 2.49 -1.43
CA VAL A 350 -24.70 1.54 -2.55
C VAL A 350 -25.70 1.84 -3.67
N PHE A 351 -26.97 2.14 -3.35
CA PHE A 351 -27.92 2.62 -4.37
C PHE A 351 -27.42 3.88 -5.06
N VAL A 352 -26.90 4.86 -4.31
CA VAL A 352 -26.34 6.10 -4.89
C VAL A 352 -25.18 5.78 -5.84
N LEU A 353 -24.29 4.86 -5.47
CA LEU A 353 -23.19 4.44 -6.31
C LEU A 353 -23.70 3.82 -7.62
N HIS A 354 -24.64 2.87 -7.55
CA HIS A 354 -25.21 2.21 -8.73
C HIS A 354 -25.83 3.23 -9.68
N LEU A 355 -26.64 4.15 -9.15
CA LEU A 355 -27.25 5.22 -9.94
C LEU A 355 -26.20 6.12 -10.59
N LYS A 356 -25.13 6.48 -9.88
CA LYS A 356 -24.06 7.32 -10.44
C LYS A 356 -23.25 6.61 -11.51
N VAL A 357 -22.93 5.34 -11.32
CA VAL A 357 -22.25 4.54 -12.36
C VAL A 357 -23.13 4.44 -13.61
N LEU A 358 -24.44 4.30 -13.46
CA LEU A 358 -25.40 4.30 -14.57
C LEU A 358 -25.74 5.69 -15.11
N ASN A 359 -25.20 6.76 -14.52
CA ASN A 359 -25.54 8.15 -14.86
C ASN A 359 -27.06 8.42 -14.81
N LEU A 360 -27.72 7.88 -13.77
CA LEU A 360 -29.12 8.10 -13.44
C LEU A 360 -29.25 9.21 -12.38
N LYS A 361 -30.36 9.96 -12.43
CA LYS A 361 -30.60 11.05 -11.48
C LYS A 361 -30.82 10.52 -10.06
N THR A 362 -29.95 10.92 -9.14
CA THR A 362 -30.02 10.55 -7.71
C THR A 362 -31.14 11.28 -6.96
N GLY A 363 -31.65 12.40 -7.49
CA GLY A 363 -32.66 13.24 -6.83
C GLY A 363 -34.05 12.61 -6.66
N LEU A 364 -34.31 11.45 -7.27
CA LEU A 364 -35.57 10.70 -7.14
C LEU A 364 -35.68 9.92 -5.81
N PHE A 365 -34.56 9.79 -5.10
CA PHE A 365 -34.47 9.07 -3.85
C PHE A 365 -34.49 10.10 -2.70
N ASP A 366 -35.62 10.23 -2.00
CA ASP A 366 -35.73 11.18 -0.88
C ASP A 366 -34.95 10.67 0.34
N PHE A 367 -33.62 10.76 0.39
CA PHE A 367 -32.78 10.21 1.46
C PHE A 367 -32.99 10.81 2.88
N GLY A 368 -34.19 11.33 3.20
CA GLY A 368 -34.63 11.74 4.53
C GLY A 368 -33.89 12.96 5.07
N GLN A 369 -34.59 13.86 5.77
CA GLN A 369 -33.94 15.01 6.44
C GLN A 369 -33.12 14.63 7.70
N GLY A 370 -32.92 13.34 7.98
CA GLY A 370 -32.35 12.86 9.25
C GLY A 370 -31.19 11.87 9.18
N ILE A 371 -30.81 11.38 7.99
CA ILE A 371 -29.77 10.32 7.86
C ILE A 371 -28.51 10.87 7.19
N VAL A 372 -28.67 11.86 6.34
CA VAL A 372 -27.59 12.74 5.92
C VAL A 372 -28.10 14.14 6.25
N GLY A 373 -27.38 14.91 7.07
CA GLY A 373 -27.79 16.27 7.43
C GLY A 373 -28.03 17.14 6.19
N ALA A 374 -28.43 18.40 6.34
CA ALA A 374 -28.52 19.33 5.20
C ALA A 374 -27.26 19.32 4.30
N GLU A 375 -26.10 18.99 4.87
CA GLU A 375 -24.83 18.76 4.18
C GLU A 375 -24.80 17.53 3.26
N GLY A 376 -25.62 16.52 3.49
CA GLY A 376 -25.62 15.24 2.76
C GLY A 376 -26.28 15.23 1.39
N LYS A 377 -27.39 15.94 1.25
CA LYS A 377 -27.99 16.25 -0.07
C LYS A 377 -27.00 17.04 -0.93
N GLN A 378 -26.16 17.87 -0.32
CA GLN A 378 -25.10 18.65 -0.97
C GLN A 378 -23.83 17.80 -1.21
N ALA A 379 -23.44 16.95 -0.26
CA ALA A 379 -22.16 16.23 -0.28
C ALA A 379 -22.12 15.01 -1.21
N PHE A 380 -23.26 14.39 -1.55
CA PHE A 380 -23.29 13.23 -2.45
C PHE A 380 -23.97 13.50 -3.80
N GLY A 381 -24.73 14.59 -3.91
CA GLY A 381 -25.26 15.07 -5.20
C GLY A 381 -24.13 15.40 -6.18
N GLU A 382 -23.12 16.15 -5.71
CA GLU A 382 -22.00 16.66 -6.53
C GLU A 382 -20.82 15.68 -6.72
N LYS A 383 -20.69 14.65 -5.87
CA LYS A 383 -19.59 13.68 -5.96
C LYS A 383 -19.74 12.76 -7.17
N ASP A 384 -18.63 12.40 -7.81
CA ASP A 384 -18.58 11.35 -8.83
C ASP A 384 -18.65 9.95 -8.21
N TYR A 385 -18.83 8.91 -9.03
CA TYR A 385 -18.94 7.53 -8.53
C TYR A 385 -17.67 7.06 -7.77
N PRO A 386 -16.42 7.42 -8.15
CA PRO A 386 -15.23 7.08 -7.38
C PRO A 386 -15.24 7.65 -5.96
N ALA A 387 -15.66 8.91 -5.79
CA ALA A 387 -15.75 9.53 -4.47
C ALA A 387 -16.83 8.90 -3.59
N VAL A 388 -17.96 8.45 -4.18
CA VAL A 388 -18.97 7.67 -3.44
C VAL A 388 -18.42 6.30 -3.03
N TYR A 389 -17.70 5.60 -3.92
CA TYR A 389 -17.09 4.31 -3.59
C TYR A 389 -16.03 4.40 -2.47
N GLU A 390 -15.22 5.45 -2.45
CA GLU A 390 -14.29 5.68 -1.34
C GLU A 390 -15.03 6.00 -0.02
N SER A 391 -16.18 6.68 -0.09
CA SER A 391 -17.02 6.92 1.10
C SER A 391 -17.60 5.60 1.66
N LEU A 392 -18.01 4.67 0.80
CA LEU A 392 -18.45 3.32 1.20
C LEU A 392 -17.34 2.53 1.89
N LYS A 393 -16.12 2.53 1.34
CA LYS A 393 -14.95 1.90 1.96
C LYS A 393 -14.61 2.51 3.31
N GLN A 394 -14.73 3.84 3.43
CA GLN A 394 -14.52 4.53 4.70
C GLN A 394 -15.59 4.10 5.73
N LEU A 395 -16.87 4.05 5.33
CA LEU A 395 -17.95 3.60 6.20
C LEU A 395 -17.78 2.15 6.66
N GLU A 396 -17.38 1.23 5.77
CA GLU A 396 -17.02 -0.15 6.13
C GLU A 396 -15.88 -0.19 7.16
N SER A 397 -14.86 0.66 6.98
CA SER A 397 -13.73 0.77 7.91
C SER A 397 -14.09 1.36 9.27
N GLU A 398 -15.24 2.04 9.39
CA GLU A 398 -15.82 2.54 10.64
C GLU A 398 -16.74 1.47 11.29
N ILE A 399 -17.54 0.76 10.48
CA ILE A 399 -18.45 -0.32 10.91
C ILE A 399 -17.69 -1.51 11.50
N VAL A 400 -16.66 -2.02 10.81
CA VAL A 400 -15.97 -3.27 11.22
C VAL A 400 -15.33 -3.16 12.61
N PRO A 401 -14.56 -2.10 12.95
CA PRO A 401 -14.02 -1.94 14.29
C PRO A 401 -15.10 -1.78 15.36
N PHE A 402 -16.21 -1.10 15.05
CA PHE A 402 -17.33 -0.97 16.00
C PHE A 402 -18.02 -2.32 16.25
N TYR A 403 -18.30 -3.09 15.20
CA TYR A 403 -18.77 -4.48 15.29
C TYR A 403 -17.87 -5.33 16.19
N LEU A 404 -16.54 -5.27 16.02
CA LEU A 404 -15.60 -6.04 16.83
C LEU A 404 -15.62 -5.61 18.31
N LYS A 405 -15.86 -4.34 18.61
CA LYS A 405 -16.03 -3.89 20.00
C LYS A 405 -17.29 -4.51 20.61
N VAL A 406 -18.42 -4.44 19.92
CA VAL A 406 -19.70 -5.02 20.39
C VAL A 406 -19.60 -6.54 20.54
N GLN A 407 -18.92 -7.22 19.62
CA GLN A 407 -18.71 -8.68 19.68
C GLN A 407 -17.94 -9.14 20.92
N ASN A 408 -17.11 -8.28 21.51
CA ASN A 408 -16.33 -8.61 22.71
C ASN A 408 -17.10 -8.35 24.02
N GLU A 409 -18.30 -7.76 23.95
CA GLU A 409 -19.17 -7.60 25.11
C GLU A 409 -19.93 -8.91 25.42
N PRO A 410 -20.45 -9.10 26.65
CA PRO A 410 -21.31 -10.24 26.96
C PRO A 410 -22.64 -10.13 26.20
N LEU A 411 -22.82 -10.96 25.16
CA LEU A 411 -24.03 -11.00 24.33
C LEU A 411 -24.90 -12.21 24.66
N SER A 412 -26.22 -12.04 24.60
CA SER A 412 -27.16 -13.15 24.51
C SER A 412 -27.04 -13.88 23.17
N SER A 413 -27.56 -15.12 23.09
CA SER A 413 -27.58 -15.88 21.84
C SER A 413 -28.37 -15.17 20.72
N GLU A 414 -29.41 -14.42 21.08
CA GLU A 414 -30.16 -13.61 20.12
C GLU A 414 -29.27 -12.46 19.61
N GLU A 415 -28.75 -11.60 20.49
CA GLU A 415 -27.87 -10.48 20.12
C GLU A 415 -26.65 -10.90 19.30
N PHE A 416 -26.01 -12.03 19.61
CA PHE A 416 -24.89 -12.55 18.84
C PHE A 416 -25.32 -12.94 17.40
N SER A 417 -26.48 -13.56 17.25
CA SER A 417 -27.06 -13.89 15.94
C SER A 417 -27.36 -12.61 15.15
N GLN A 418 -27.99 -11.63 15.79
CA GLN A 418 -28.33 -10.33 15.22
C GLN A 418 -27.07 -9.60 14.71
N LEU A 419 -26.05 -9.51 15.56
CA LEU A 419 -24.78 -8.85 15.24
C LEU A 419 -24.06 -9.52 14.06
N ASN A 420 -24.05 -10.85 13.99
CA ASN A 420 -23.44 -11.58 12.87
C ASN A 420 -24.22 -11.42 11.56
N GLN A 421 -25.54 -11.33 11.63
CA GLN A 421 -26.36 -11.07 10.45
C GLN A 421 -26.09 -9.66 9.89
N LEU A 422 -25.96 -8.67 10.77
CA LEU A 422 -25.63 -7.30 10.38
C LEU A 422 -24.27 -7.20 9.65
N ILE A 423 -23.24 -7.89 10.13
CA ILE A 423 -21.94 -7.87 9.42
C ILE A 423 -21.99 -8.62 8.08
N HIS A 424 -22.87 -9.61 7.93
CA HIS A 424 -23.12 -10.25 6.62
C HIS A 424 -23.81 -9.28 5.65
N ALA A 425 -24.82 -8.55 6.10
CA ALA A 425 -25.46 -7.50 5.31
C ALA A 425 -24.45 -6.46 4.81
N ALA A 426 -23.55 -6.00 5.69
CA ALA A 426 -22.50 -5.05 5.34
C ALA A 426 -21.56 -5.58 4.25
N ARG A 427 -21.15 -6.86 4.35
CA ARG A 427 -20.29 -7.52 3.35
C ARG A 427 -20.98 -7.64 2.00
N TYR A 428 -22.24 -8.07 1.98
CA TYR A 428 -23.02 -8.15 0.75
C TYR A 428 -23.23 -6.78 0.11
N ALA A 429 -23.47 -5.73 0.89
CA ALA A 429 -23.55 -4.35 0.38
C ALA A 429 -22.23 -3.92 -0.29
N MET A 430 -21.09 -4.20 0.34
CA MET A 430 -19.78 -3.88 -0.23
C MET A 430 -19.40 -4.73 -1.45
N MET A 431 -19.79 -6.00 -1.50
CA MET A 431 -19.67 -6.83 -2.72
C MET A 431 -20.48 -6.23 -3.87
N SER A 432 -21.73 -5.84 -3.61
CA SER A 432 -22.59 -5.17 -4.59
C SER A 432 -21.98 -3.86 -5.11
N ALA A 433 -21.39 -3.06 -4.22
CA ALA A 433 -20.70 -1.82 -4.61
C ALA A 433 -19.49 -2.09 -5.49
N LYS A 434 -18.70 -3.12 -5.16
CA LYS A 434 -17.50 -3.50 -5.90
C LYS A 434 -17.83 -3.99 -7.31
N ASP A 435 -18.83 -4.86 -7.43
CA ASP A 435 -19.28 -5.41 -8.72
C ASP A 435 -19.69 -4.28 -9.68
N PHE A 436 -20.45 -3.29 -9.20
CA PHE A 436 -20.83 -2.12 -10.00
C PHE A 436 -19.65 -1.21 -10.35
N LYS A 437 -18.74 -0.98 -9.39
CA LYS A 437 -17.56 -0.15 -9.61
C LYS A 437 -16.59 -0.80 -10.63
N ASP A 438 -16.54 -2.12 -10.70
CA ASP A 438 -15.66 -2.84 -11.63
C ASP A 438 -16.17 -2.78 -13.09
N ILE A 439 -17.46 -2.55 -13.32
CA ILE A 439 -18.03 -2.30 -14.66
C ILE A 439 -18.16 -0.83 -15.05
N ALA A 440 -17.81 0.12 -14.17
CA ALA A 440 -17.98 1.55 -14.45
C ALA A 440 -17.27 2.00 -15.74
N HIS A 441 -16.08 1.45 -16.02
CA HIS A 441 -15.38 1.72 -17.27
C HIS A 441 -16.14 1.23 -18.51
N ASN A 442 -16.78 0.05 -18.45
CA ASN A 442 -17.62 -0.44 -19.54
C ASN A 442 -18.83 0.45 -19.75
N ILE A 443 -19.43 0.95 -18.67
CA ILE A 443 -20.55 1.89 -18.77
C ILE A 443 -20.13 3.21 -19.44
N GLU A 444 -18.99 3.78 -19.05
CA GLU A 444 -18.44 4.98 -19.72
C GLU A 444 -18.13 4.73 -21.21
N GLU A 445 -17.66 3.53 -21.56
CA GLU A 445 -17.45 3.12 -22.94
C GLU A 445 -18.77 3.06 -23.73
N PHE A 446 -19.86 2.62 -23.09
CA PHE A 446 -21.18 2.52 -23.73
C PHE A 446 -21.75 3.91 -24.01
N GLU A 447 -21.63 4.84 -23.07
CA GLU A 447 -22.07 6.24 -23.23
C GLU A 447 -21.33 6.99 -24.36
N ARG A 448 -20.10 6.57 -24.66
CA ARG A 448 -19.26 7.17 -25.72
C ARG A 448 -19.29 6.39 -27.03
N SER A 449 -20.08 5.31 -27.09
CA SER A 449 -20.16 4.50 -28.30
C SER A 449 -20.81 5.29 -29.45
N ALA A 450 -20.40 4.99 -30.67
CA ALA A 450 -21.06 5.45 -31.89
C ALA A 450 -22.00 4.39 -32.49
N ASN A 451 -22.18 3.25 -31.81
CA ASN A 451 -23.02 2.15 -32.26
C ASN A 451 -24.44 2.29 -31.66
N ASP A 452 -25.42 2.56 -32.54
CA ASP A 452 -26.81 2.81 -32.15
C ASP A 452 -27.44 1.61 -31.41
N SER A 453 -27.14 0.38 -31.83
CA SER A 453 -27.65 -0.84 -31.18
C SER A 453 -27.08 -1.02 -29.77
N LYS A 454 -25.80 -0.72 -29.57
CA LYS A 454 -25.16 -0.73 -28.25
C LYS A 454 -25.75 0.33 -27.32
N ILE A 455 -25.98 1.54 -27.84
CA ILE A 455 -26.64 2.63 -27.09
C ILE A 455 -28.07 2.22 -26.70
N ALA A 456 -28.85 1.66 -27.64
CA ALA A 456 -30.22 1.23 -27.39
C ALA A 456 -30.31 0.13 -26.31
N LEU A 457 -29.43 -0.86 -26.35
CA LEU A 457 -29.33 -1.89 -25.31
C LEU A 457 -28.99 -1.29 -23.95
N PHE A 458 -28.05 -0.34 -23.91
CA PHE A 458 -27.65 0.31 -22.68
C PHE A 458 -28.79 1.15 -22.06
N GLU A 459 -29.51 1.93 -22.88
CA GLU A 459 -30.68 2.69 -22.41
C GLU A 459 -31.83 1.77 -21.96
N PHE A 460 -32.03 0.64 -22.64
CA PHE A 460 -32.98 -0.40 -22.20
C PHE A 460 -32.61 -0.92 -20.80
N LEU A 461 -31.35 -1.26 -20.57
CA LEU A 461 -30.87 -1.74 -19.26
C LEU A 461 -31.02 -0.66 -18.18
N LYS A 462 -30.63 0.60 -18.48
CA LYS A 462 -30.79 1.73 -17.56
C LYS A 462 -32.23 1.94 -17.14
N GLY A 463 -33.18 1.85 -18.08
CA GLY A 463 -34.61 1.96 -17.78
C GLY A 463 -35.09 0.87 -16.82
N ARG A 464 -34.73 -0.39 -17.08
CA ARG A 464 -35.10 -1.51 -16.19
C ARG A 464 -34.49 -1.39 -14.80
N LEU A 465 -33.21 -1.02 -14.70
CA LEU A 465 -32.51 -0.87 -13.43
C LEU A 465 -33.01 0.34 -12.63
N HIS A 466 -33.37 1.43 -13.31
CA HIS A 466 -33.98 2.60 -12.68
C HIS A 466 -35.24 2.22 -11.89
N ASP A 467 -36.19 1.54 -12.55
CA ASP A 467 -37.46 1.15 -11.93
C ASP A 467 -37.25 0.13 -10.81
N PHE A 468 -36.33 -0.82 -11.04
CA PHE A 468 -35.92 -1.81 -10.03
C PHE A 468 -35.37 -1.15 -8.76
N TYR A 469 -34.41 -0.22 -8.89
CA TYR A 469 -33.81 0.45 -7.74
C TYR A 469 -34.78 1.39 -7.02
N LEU A 470 -35.68 2.06 -7.75
CA LEU A 470 -36.71 2.91 -7.15
C LEU A 470 -37.60 2.09 -6.20
N GLU A 471 -38.08 0.93 -6.66
CA GLU A 471 -38.92 0.05 -5.85
C GLU A 471 -38.15 -0.61 -4.70
N LEU A 472 -36.91 -1.05 -4.91
CA LEU A 472 -36.09 -1.58 -3.83
C LEU A 472 -35.82 -0.56 -2.72
N HIS A 473 -35.49 0.68 -3.09
CA HIS A 473 -35.31 1.73 -2.11
C HIS A 473 -36.62 2.07 -1.38
N ARG A 474 -37.76 2.05 -2.08
CA ARG A 474 -39.08 2.20 -1.45
C ARG A 474 -39.31 1.10 -0.41
N LEU A 475 -38.94 -0.14 -0.74
CA LEU A 475 -39.05 -1.28 0.17
C LEU A 475 -38.12 -1.19 1.37
N LEU A 476 -36.90 -0.67 1.20
CA LEU A 476 -35.97 -0.45 2.30
C LEU A 476 -36.55 0.51 3.35
N LYS A 477 -37.26 1.55 2.89
CA LYS A 477 -37.87 2.60 3.74
C LYS A 477 -39.21 2.24 4.38
N LEU A 478 -40.00 1.39 3.72
CA LEU A 478 -41.33 0.99 4.20
C LEU A 478 -41.27 0.01 5.37
N THR A 479 -40.23 0.11 6.20
CA THR A 479 -39.88 -0.83 7.26
C THR A 479 -40.76 -0.65 8.51
N GLU A 480 -42.07 -0.72 8.29
CA GLU A 480 -43.04 -1.26 9.24
C GLU A 480 -43.24 -2.77 8.92
N SER A 481 -42.86 -3.62 9.87
CA SER A 481 -43.27 -5.02 10.08
C SER A 481 -43.43 -5.97 8.86
N GLY A 482 -42.52 -6.95 8.74
CA GLY A 482 -42.77 -8.25 8.06
C GLY A 482 -43.01 -8.29 6.53
N LYS A 483 -43.14 -7.14 5.84
CA LYS A 483 -43.42 -7.08 4.40
C LYS A 483 -42.20 -7.22 3.49
N LEU A 484 -40.99 -6.94 4.01
CA LEU A 484 -39.77 -6.97 3.21
C LEU A 484 -39.35 -8.41 2.87
N SER A 485 -39.37 -9.31 3.86
CA SER A 485 -39.07 -10.74 3.68
C SER A 485 -40.06 -11.45 2.74
N THR A 486 -41.33 -11.03 2.73
CA THR A 486 -42.36 -11.60 1.83
C THR A 486 -42.25 -11.11 0.39
N LYS A 487 -41.71 -9.91 0.16
CA LYS A 487 -41.56 -9.32 -1.18
C LYS A 487 -40.20 -9.59 -1.82
N LEU A 488 -39.13 -9.78 -1.04
CA LEU A 488 -37.77 -10.03 -1.55
C LEU A 488 -37.70 -11.14 -2.62
N PRO A 489 -38.37 -12.29 -2.49
CA PRO A 489 -38.39 -13.32 -3.53
C PRO A 489 -38.87 -12.82 -4.89
N THR A 490 -39.84 -11.90 -4.93
CA THR A 490 -40.33 -11.28 -6.16
C THR A 490 -39.24 -10.46 -6.85
N TYR A 491 -38.40 -9.74 -6.10
CA TYR A 491 -37.32 -8.94 -6.69
C TYR A 491 -36.08 -9.75 -7.03
N ILE A 492 -35.87 -10.91 -6.38
CA ILE A 492 -34.89 -11.90 -6.83
C ILE A 492 -35.28 -12.42 -8.22
N GLN A 493 -36.58 -12.71 -8.43
CA GLN A 493 -37.10 -13.10 -9.74
C GLN A 493 -36.99 -11.95 -10.75
N GLU A 494 -37.37 -10.72 -10.37
CA GLU A 494 -37.26 -9.54 -11.24
C GLU A 494 -35.81 -9.31 -11.71
N ASN A 495 -34.80 -9.49 -10.85
CA ASN A 495 -33.40 -9.39 -11.24
C ASN A 495 -32.98 -10.47 -12.26
N GLN A 496 -33.51 -11.69 -12.12
CA GLN A 496 -33.32 -12.74 -13.13
C GLN A 496 -33.99 -12.37 -14.45
N ASP A 497 -35.19 -11.81 -14.41
CA ASP A 497 -35.96 -11.42 -15.58
C ASP A 497 -35.30 -10.25 -16.33
N ILE A 498 -34.77 -9.25 -15.62
CA ILE A 498 -33.98 -8.15 -16.20
C ILE A 498 -32.76 -8.70 -16.95
N SER A 499 -32.01 -9.61 -16.32
CA SER A 499 -30.83 -10.24 -16.93
C SER A 499 -31.19 -11.08 -18.16
N ALA A 500 -32.24 -11.89 -18.07
CA ALA A 500 -32.71 -12.73 -19.17
C ALA A 500 -33.22 -11.89 -20.35
N GLN A 501 -33.96 -10.81 -20.07
CA GLN A 501 -34.47 -9.92 -21.11
C GLN A 501 -33.32 -9.17 -21.79
N PHE A 502 -32.36 -8.65 -21.03
CA PHE A 502 -31.18 -7.97 -21.60
C PHE A 502 -30.34 -8.90 -22.49
N LEU A 503 -30.11 -10.15 -22.06
CA LEU A 503 -29.43 -11.15 -22.89
C LEU A 503 -30.19 -11.45 -24.18
N LYS A 504 -31.53 -11.57 -24.10
CA LYS A 504 -32.37 -11.82 -25.27
C LYS A 504 -32.24 -10.69 -26.30
N GLU A 505 -32.36 -9.44 -25.87
CA GLU A 505 -32.19 -8.27 -26.74
C GLU A 505 -30.77 -8.21 -27.31
N THR A 506 -29.75 -8.47 -26.49
CA THR A 506 -28.35 -8.51 -26.93
C THR A 506 -28.15 -9.57 -28.03
N TYR A 507 -28.64 -10.79 -27.84
CA TYR A 507 -28.53 -11.85 -28.84
C TYR A 507 -29.29 -11.55 -30.13
N GLN A 508 -30.39 -10.80 -30.07
CA GLN A 508 -31.08 -10.34 -31.27
C GLN A 508 -30.21 -9.37 -32.09
N GLN A 509 -29.54 -8.42 -31.44
CA GLN A 509 -28.61 -7.48 -32.09
C GLN A 509 -27.37 -8.19 -32.65
N ILE A 510 -26.86 -9.21 -31.95
CA ILE A 510 -25.76 -10.05 -32.47
C ILE A 510 -26.18 -10.76 -33.76
N ASN A 511 -27.38 -11.35 -33.78
CA ASN A 511 -27.90 -12.06 -34.96
C ASN A 511 -28.16 -11.13 -36.15
N GLN A 512 -28.44 -9.85 -35.89
CA GLN A 512 -28.61 -8.83 -36.93
C GLN A 512 -27.27 -8.32 -37.49
N GLY A 513 -26.15 -8.64 -36.84
CA GLY A 513 -24.81 -8.22 -37.24
C GLY A 513 -24.45 -6.81 -36.78
N ASP A 514 -25.23 -6.24 -35.87
CA ASP A 514 -25.13 -4.84 -35.46
C ASP A 514 -24.10 -4.59 -34.34
N LEU A 515 -23.43 -5.63 -33.84
CA LEU A 515 -22.47 -5.55 -32.72
C LEU A 515 -21.10 -6.12 -33.09
N GLY A 516 -20.02 -5.43 -32.72
CA GLY A 516 -18.65 -5.91 -32.87
C GLY A 516 -18.24 -6.91 -31.77
N GLU A 517 -17.17 -7.67 -31.99
CA GLU A 517 -16.69 -8.68 -31.02
C GLU A 517 -16.41 -8.12 -29.62
N THR A 518 -15.82 -6.92 -29.55
CA THR A 518 -15.54 -6.22 -28.28
C THR A 518 -16.81 -5.74 -27.58
N ASP A 519 -17.85 -5.38 -28.35
CA ASP A 519 -19.14 -4.96 -27.82
C ASP A 519 -19.86 -6.13 -27.16
N ILE A 520 -19.84 -7.30 -27.81
CA ILE A 520 -20.43 -8.54 -27.30
C ILE A 520 -19.84 -8.90 -25.93
N SER A 521 -18.51 -8.97 -25.84
CA SER A 521 -17.85 -9.34 -24.57
C SER A 521 -18.19 -8.34 -23.46
N SER A 522 -18.25 -7.05 -23.78
CA SER A 522 -18.52 -6.00 -22.79
C SER A 522 -19.97 -6.05 -22.31
N LEU A 523 -20.95 -6.22 -23.22
CA LEU A 523 -22.38 -6.32 -22.88
C LEU A 523 -22.66 -7.56 -22.01
N LEU A 524 -22.07 -8.71 -22.34
CA LEU A 524 -22.21 -9.93 -21.54
C LEU A 524 -21.58 -9.78 -20.14
N SER A 525 -20.43 -9.11 -20.05
CA SER A 525 -19.79 -8.82 -18.77
C SER A 525 -20.65 -7.90 -17.92
N VAL A 526 -21.16 -6.80 -18.49
CA VAL A 526 -22.05 -5.85 -17.80
C VAL A 526 -23.30 -6.57 -17.28
N ASN A 527 -23.94 -7.41 -18.10
CA ASN A 527 -25.11 -8.17 -17.65
C ASN A 527 -24.82 -9.05 -16.42
N ARG A 528 -23.70 -9.78 -16.46
CA ARG A 528 -23.31 -10.68 -15.37
C ARG A 528 -23.03 -9.91 -14.08
N GLU A 529 -22.25 -8.84 -14.15
CA GLU A 529 -21.89 -8.09 -12.95
C GLU A 529 -23.07 -7.28 -12.40
N VAL A 530 -23.95 -6.73 -13.25
CA VAL A 530 -25.22 -6.12 -12.81
C VAL A 530 -26.08 -7.14 -12.08
N TYR A 531 -26.24 -8.35 -12.64
CA TYR A 531 -27.00 -9.42 -11.99
C TYR A 531 -26.41 -9.77 -10.62
N ASN A 532 -25.09 -9.99 -10.54
CA ASN A 532 -24.39 -10.31 -9.29
C ASN A 532 -24.54 -9.19 -8.26
N ALA A 533 -24.31 -7.94 -8.68
CA ALA A 533 -24.42 -6.80 -7.79
C ALA A 533 -25.82 -6.65 -7.21
N ASN A 534 -26.86 -6.86 -8.03
CA ASN A 534 -28.25 -6.84 -7.59
C ASN A 534 -28.56 -8.01 -6.65
N GLN A 535 -28.03 -9.20 -6.90
CA GLN A 535 -28.18 -10.34 -5.97
C GLN A 535 -27.54 -10.02 -4.62
N HIS A 536 -26.31 -9.49 -4.61
CA HIS A 536 -25.64 -9.06 -3.39
C HIS A 536 -26.42 -7.96 -2.67
N LEU A 537 -27.00 -6.99 -3.39
CA LEU A 537 -27.84 -5.95 -2.79
C LEU A 537 -29.09 -6.51 -2.13
N LEU A 538 -29.78 -7.45 -2.80
CA LEU A 538 -30.96 -8.14 -2.26
C LEU A 538 -30.63 -8.96 -1.01
N LEU A 539 -29.49 -9.65 -0.99
CA LEU A 539 -29.01 -10.38 0.19
C LEU A 539 -28.66 -9.43 1.34
N ALA A 540 -28.03 -8.29 1.04
CA ALA A 540 -27.75 -7.26 2.04
C ALA A 540 -29.06 -6.72 2.67
N MET A 541 -30.06 -6.44 1.83
CA MET A 541 -31.38 -6.03 2.28
C MET A 541 -32.07 -7.12 3.10
N GLN A 542 -31.98 -8.39 2.69
CA GLN A 542 -32.56 -9.53 3.41
C GLN A 542 -31.99 -9.67 4.83
N ASP A 543 -30.67 -9.57 4.96
CA ASP A 543 -29.98 -9.68 6.25
C ASP A 543 -30.21 -8.44 7.14
N ALA A 544 -30.40 -7.26 6.56
CA ALA A 544 -30.82 -6.08 7.30
C ALA A 544 -32.31 -6.15 7.73
N ALA A 545 -33.16 -6.85 6.97
CA ALA A 545 -34.62 -6.89 7.10
C ALA A 545 -35.16 -7.88 8.14
N SER A 546 -34.51 -9.03 8.34
CA SER A 546 -34.90 -10.07 9.32
C SER A 546 -35.06 -9.52 10.75
N MET A 547 -34.51 -8.33 10.99
CA MET A 547 -34.50 -7.60 12.25
C MET A 547 -35.69 -6.63 12.43
N LEU A 548 -36.60 -6.53 11.45
CA LEU A 548 -37.78 -5.65 11.45
C LEU A 548 -39.09 -6.40 11.67
N ALA A 549 -38.99 -7.71 11.90
CA ALA A 549 -40.10 -8.59 12.16
C ALA A 549 -39.95 -9.22 13.55
N LYS A 550 -40.01 -8.39 14.59
CA LYS A 550 -40.43 -8.76 15.94
C LYS A 550 -40.92 -7.51 16.65
#